data_AF-A0A958P314-F1
#
_entry.id   AF-A0A958P314-F1
#
_cell.length_a   1.000
_cell.length_b   1.000
_cell.length_c   1.000
_cell.angle_alpha   90.00
_cell.angle_beta   90.00
_cell.angle_gamma   90.00
#
_symmetry.space_group_name_H-M   'P 1'
#
loop_
_entity.id
_entity.type
_entity.pdbx_description
1 polymer ?
#
loop_
_entity_poly.entity_id
_entity_poly.type
_entity_poly.pdbx_seq_one_letter_code
_entity_poly.pdbx_strand_id
1 'polypeptide(L)'
;MSVRNWVEVIPGLTSLGAAYYYDGKITIEESDPELVILKSLKYYWNENDVFFMLYDLLMLRIAPLVHVERLVKMAKTGLLSQDELILLIVVADKLVAKGEHRFKMVRKKLYKKGMKIQKLPRLHSRPSFVKHHGAEEAFLEFGASVRKFLAPSDKKLLTLKAILKRNGWLKLRALMGPNYRADVIYLRSSGAAKNVSEAARMALCDYTATYRILKYSEELEHLEKVLGVS
;
A
#
# COMPACT_ATOMS: atom_id res chain seq x y z
N MET A 1 -20.26 30.64 -1.74
CA MET A 1 -20.12 29.35 -2.46
C MET A 1 -18.83 28.70 -1.97
N SER A 2 -18.86 27.49 -1.43
CA SER A 2 -17.63 26.82 -1.00
C SER A 2 -17.68 25.32 -1.29
N VAL A 3 -16.49 24.76 -1.51
CA VAL A 3 -16.10 23.39 -1.89
C VAL A 3 -16.67 22.27 -0.97
N ARG A 4 -17.58 22.60 -0.04
CA ARG A 4 -18.07 21.75 1.05
C ARG A 4 -19.15 20.74 0.68
N ASN A 5 -19.82 20.85 -0.46
CA ASN A 5 -20.98 19.98 -0.76
C ASN A 5 -20.71 18.85 -1.76
N TRP A 6 -19.45 18.59 -2.13
CA TRP A 6 -19.08 17.55 -3.10
C TRP A 6 -18.55 16.24 -2.47
N VAL A 7 -18.46 16.15 -1.14
CA VAL A 7 -17.88 14.99 -0.45
C VAL A 7 -18.90 13.88 -0.18
N GLU A 8 -20.21 14.13 -0.33
CA GLU A 8 -21.25 13.20 0.15
C GLU A 8 -21.84 12.23 -0.89
N VAL A 9 -21.47 12.26 -2.18
CA VAL A 9 -22.13 11.36 -3.16
C VAL A 9 -21.14 10.82 -4.22
N ILE A 10 -20.61 9.60 -3.97
CA ILE A 10 -20.22 8.58 -5.00
C ILE A 10 -18.82 8.81 -5.66
N PRO A 11 -18.02 7.76 -5.99
CA PRO A 11 -16.84 7.40 -5.21
C PRO A 11 -15.62 7.27 -6.13
N GLY A 12 -14.94 8.35 -6.50
CA GLY A 12 -13.90 8.25 -7.55
C GLY A 12 -12.87 9.38 -7.63
N LEU A 13 -12.84 10.32 -6.67
CA LEU A 13 -12.04 11.55 -6.81
C LEU A 13 -11.03 11.81 -5.68
N THR A 14 -10.68 10.78 -4.93
CA THR A 14 -9.79 10.86 -3.79
C THR A 14 -8.86 9.68 -3.85
N SER A 15 -7.72 9.91 -4.49
CA SER A 15 -6.54 9.04 -4.48
C SER A 15 -6.18 8.59 -3.05
N LEU A 16 -5.12 7.82 -2.89
CA LEU A 16 -4.40 7.71 -1.61
C LEU A 16 -4.33 9.04 -0.83
N GLY A 17 -4.36 10.20 -1.51
CA GLY A 17 -5.22 11.34 -1.13
C GLY A 17 -6.07 11.10 0.11
N ALA A 18 -7.33 10.66 0.05
CA ALA A 18 -8.19 10.55 1.25
C ALA A 18 -7.61 9.75 2.43
N ALA A 19 -6.84 8.68 2.21
CA ALA A 19 -6.14 7.97 3.30
C ALA A 19 -4.98 8.78 3.91
N TYR A 20 -4.41 9.75 3.18
CA TYR A 20 -3.28 10.61 3.55
C TYR A 20 -3.60 12.14 3.53
N TYR A 21 -4.84 12.55 3.25
CA TYR A 21 -5.41 13.91 3.13
C TYR A 21 -6.50 14.16 4.16
N TYR A 22 -6.84 13.17 4.98
CA TYR A 22 -7.85 13.38 6.00
C TYR A 22 -7.37 14.46 6.98
N ASP A 23 -8.10 15.58 7.02
CA ASP A 23 -7.87 16.72 7.93
C ASP A 23 -8.55 16.49 9.31
N GLY A 24 -8.91 15.23 9.60
CA GLY A 24 -9.48 14.74 10.85
C GLY A 24 -8.62 13.66 11.50
N LYS A 25 -9.14 12.98 12.52
CA LYS A 25 -8.45 11.85 13.15
C LYS A 25 -8.40 10.66 12.18
N ILE A 26 -7.26 10.46 11.52
CA ILE A 26 -6.97 9.28 10.69
C ILE A 26 -7.14 8.02 11.55
N THR A 27 -8.00 7.10 11.12
CA THR A 27 -8.14 5.80 11.81
C THR A 27 -6.90 4.94 11.59
N ILE A 28 -6.72 3.92 12.44
CA ILE A 28 -5.53 3.07 12.35
C ILE A 28 -5.50 2.33 11.02
N GLU A 29 -6.66 1.88 10.54
CA GLU A 29 -6.85 1.22 9.25
C GLU A 29 -6.52 2.13 8.07
N GLU A 30 -6.75 3.44 8.19
CA GLU A 30 -6.37 4.44 7.19
C GLU A 30 -4.89 4.81 7.26
N SER A 31 -4.27 4.66 8.43
CA SER A 31 -2.82 4.87 8.60
C SER A 31 -1.97 3.68 8.14
N ASP A 32 -2.57 2.50 8.01
CA ASP A 32 -1.91 1.25 7.57
C ASP A 32 -1.60 1.28 6.06
N PRO A 33 -0.33 1.45 5.67
CA PRO A 33 0.02 1.63 4.27
C PRO A 33 -0.27 0.39 3.42
N GLU A 34 -0.03 -0.82 3.94
CA GLU A 34 -0.30 -2.06 3.19
C GLU A 34 -1.79 -2.31 3.05
N LEU A 35 -2.58 -2.07 4.10
CA LEU A 35 -4.02 -2.25 4.03
C LEU A 35 -4.63 -1.30 3.02
N VAL A 36 -4.19 -0.04 3.02
CA VAL A 36 -4.64 0.97 2.06
C VAL A 36 -4.28 0.53 0.65
N ILE A 37 -3.04 0.08 0.40
CA ILE A 37 -2.64 -0.48 -0.90
C ILE A 37 -3.61 -1.59 -1.33
N LEU A 38 -3.83 -2.61 -0.49
CA LEU A 38 -4.66 -3.77 -0.82
C LEU A 38 -6.12 -3.39 -1.06
N LYS A 39 -6.69 -2.54 -0.21
CA LYS A 39 -8.07 -2.05 -0.37
C LYS A 39 -8.21 -1.26 -1.66
N SER A 40 -7.28 -0.36 -1.94
CA SER A 40 -7.33 0.48 -3.13
C SER A 40 -7.16 -0.33 -4.42
N LEU A 41 -6.40 -1.43 -4.43
CA LEU A 41 -6.37 -2.34 -5.58
C LEU A 41 -7.77 -2.86 -5.96
N LYS A 42 -8.64 -3.12 -4.97
CA LYS A 42 -10.02 -3.60 -5.22
C LYS A 42 -10.90 -2.56 -5.92
N TYR A 43 -10.88 -1.35 -5.39
CA TYR A 43 -11.72 -0.27 -5.87
C TYR A 43 -11.27 0.15 -7.27
N TYR A 44 -9.96 0.31 -7.45
CA TYR A 44 -9.44 0.94 -8.66
C TYR A 44 -9.18 -0.03 -9.81
N TRP A 45 -9.22 -1.35 -9.59
CA TRP A 45 -9.24 -2.31 -10.71
C TRP A 45 -10.39 -2.03 -11.70
N ASN A 46 -11.47 -1.41 -11.24
CA ASN A 46 -12.61 -1.03 -12.07
C ASN A 46 -12.61 0.45 -12.49
N GLU A 47 -11.79 1.32 -11.86
CA GLU A 47 -11.73 2.76 -12.12
C GLU A 47 -10.37 3.20 -12.66
N ASN A 48 -10.39 3.58 -13.93
CA ASN A 48 -9.26 3.59 -14.85
C ASN A 48 -8.11 4.55 -14.49
N ASP A 49 -8.37 5.79 -14.07
CA ASP A 49 -7.31 6.79 -13.86
C ASP A 49 -6.71 6.74 -12.44
N VAL A 50 -7.45 6.20 -11.47
CA VAL A 50 -7.04 6.18 -10.06
C VAL A 50 -6.13 5.00 -9.76
N PHE A 51 -6.27 3.89 -10.49
CA PHE A 51 -5.34 2.77 -10.40
C PHE A 51 -3.91 3.18 -10.77
N PHE A 52 -3.76 3.96 -11.84
CA PHE A 52 -2.45 4.50 -12.22
C PHE A 52 -1.90 5.44 -11.16
N MET A 53 -2.72 6.32 -10.59
CA MET A 53 -2.26 7.18 -9.48
C MET A 53 -1.79 6.38 -8.25
N LEU A 54 -2.43 5.24 -7.96
CA LEU A 54 -1.99 4.36 -6.88
C LEU A 54 -0.67 3.67 -7.22
N TYR A 55 -0.59 3.09 -8.41
CA TYR A 55 0.65 2.55 -8.95
C TYR A 55 1.76 3.61 -8.86
N ASP A 56 1.49 4.83 -9.25
CA ASP A 56 2.43 5.94 -9.27
C ASP A 56 2.89 6.34 -7.86
N LEU A 57 1.98 6.46 -6.89
CA LEU A 57 2.36 6.78 -5.52
C LEU A 57 3.22 5.66 -4.90
N LEU A 58 2.81 4.41 -5.09
CA LEU A 58 3.57 3.24 -4.66
C LEU A 58 4.97 3.25 -5.27
N MET A 59 5.04 3.36 -6.60
CA MET A 59 6.25 3.27 -7.39
C MET A 59 7.21 4.44 -7.20
N LEU A 60 6.71 5.65 -6.91
CA LEU A 60 7.53 6.86 -6.85
C LEU A 60 7.82 7.38 -5.45
N ARG A 61 6.99 7.06 -4.45
CA ARG A 61 7.06 7.75 -3.15
C ARG A 61 7.22 6.81 -1.97
N ILE A 62 6.37 5.79 -1.86
CA ILE A 62 6.25 5.03 -0.61
C ILE A 62 6.83 3.63 -0.67
N ALA A 63 7.19 3.09 -1.84
CA ALA A 63 7.81 1.75 -1.95
C ALA A 63 8.96 1.51 -0.95
N PRO A 64 9.91 2.44 -0.72
CA PRO A 64 10.95 2.30 0.31
C PRO A 64 10.41 2.03 1.72
N LEU A 65 9.19 2.49 2.02
CA LEU A 65 8.55 2.44 3.33
C LEU A 65 7.49 1.34 3.46
N VAL A 66 7.24 0.58 2.40
CA VAL A 66 6.34 -0.57 2.43
C VAL A 66 7.03 -1.76 3.10
N HIS A 67 6.33 -2.37 4.04
CA HIS A 67 6.76 -3.59 4.72
C HIS A 67 6.29 -4.80 3.91
N VAL A 68 7.15 -5.27 3.00
CA VAL A 68 6.80 -6.29 2.00
C VAL A 68 6.36 -7.62 2.64
N GLU A 69 6.99 -8.05 3.73
CA GLU A 69 6.61 -9.30 4.41
C GLU A 69 5.17 -9.23 4.96
N ARG A 70 4.83 -8.10 5.57
CA ARG A 70 3.49 -7.82 6.07
C ARG A 70 2.48 -7.75 4.93
N LEU A 71 2.81 -7.07 3.83
CA LEU A 71 1.98 -7.02 2.62
C LEU A 71 1.66 -8.43 2.10
N VAL A 72 2.66 -9.31 2.03
CA VAL A 72 2.49 -10.71 1.61
C VAL A 72 1.62 -11.49 2.59
N LYS A 73 1.80 -11.32 3.91
CA LYS A 73 0.94 -11.96 4.91
C LYS A 73 -0.51 -11.52 4.74
N MET A 74 -0.76 -10.23 4.57
CA MET A 74 -2.11 -9.67 4.36
C MET A 74 -2.74 -10.18 3.06
N ALA A 75 -1.99 -10.22 1.97
CA ALA A 75 -2.51 -10.75 0.71
C ALA A 75 -2.93 -12.23 0.83
N LYS A 76 -2.28 -13.01 1.71
CA LYS A 76 -2.60 -14.42 1.96
C LYS A 76 -3.82 -14.65 2.83
N THR A 77 -4.34 -13.66 3.56
CA THR A 77 -5.52 -13.83 4.42
C THR A 77 -6.84 -13.82 3.64
N GLY A 78 -6.81 -13.93 2.31
CA GLY A 78 -8.00 -13.85 1.46
C GLY A 78 -8.52 -12.42 1.27
N LEU A 79 -7.73 -11.42 1.66
CA LEU A 79 -8.08 -10.03 1.44
C LEU A 79 -8.15 -9.67 -0.03
N LEU A 80 -7.49 -10.39 -0.94
CA LEU A 80 -7.52 -10.11 -2.37
C LEU A 80 -8.14 -11.26 -3.17
N SER A 81 -8.87 -10.93 -4.23
CA SER A 81 -9.28 -11.86 -5.28
C SER A 81 -8.09 -12.29 -6.14
N GLN A 82 -8.27 -13.31 -6.99
CA GLN A 82 -7.21 -13.78 -7.89
C GLN A 82 -6.70 -12.68 -8.82
N ASP A 83 -7.60 -11.86 -9.37
CA ASP A 83 -7.23 -10.79 -10.31
C ASP A 83 -6.46 -9.69 -9.60
N GLU A 84 -6.86 -9.33 -8.37
CA GLU A 84 -6.15 -8.37 -7.52
C GLU A 84 -4.78 -8.89 -7.08
N LEU A 85 -4.64 -10.20 -6.85
CA LEU A 85 -3.33 -10.82 -6.58
C LEU A 85 -2.41 -10.76 -7.80
N ILE A 86 -2.93 -11.04 -9.00
CA ILE A 86 -2.17 -10.91 -10.26
C ILE A 86 -1.70 -9.46 -10.43
N LEU A 87 -2.59 -8.51 -10.18
CA LEU A 87 -2.28 -7.08 -10.22
C LEU A 87 -1.13 -6.72 -9.28
N LEU A 88 -1.20 -7.16 -8.02
CA LEU A 88 -0.15 -6.95 -7.04
C LEU A 88 1.19 -7.56 -7.48
N ILE A 89 1.18 -8.74 -8.10
CA ILE A 89 2.38 -9.39 -8.66
C ILE A 89 2.98 -8.55 -9.78
N VAL A 90 2.16 -8.10 -10.74
CA VAL A 90 2.63 -7.26 -11.85
C VAL A 90 3.23 -5.95 -11.34
N VAL A 91 2.59 -5.30 -10.36
CA VAL A 91 3.14 -4.09 -9.73
C VAL A 91 4.48 -4.37 -9.05
N ALA A 92 4.60 -5.49 -8.33
CA ALA A 92 5.84 -5.89 -7.68
C ALA A 92 6.97 -6.15 -8.67
N ASP A 93 6.71 -6.79 -9.80
CA ASP A 93 7.73 -7.05 -10.81
C ASP A 93 8.28 -5.76 -11.42
N LYS A 94 7.41 -4.77 -11.62
CA LYS A 94 7.84 -3.44 -12.06
C LYS A 94 8.67 -2.72 -11.01
N LEU A 95 8.32 -2.83 -9.73
CA LEU A 95 9.14 -2.30 -8.63
C LEU A 95 10.54 -2.93 -8.65
N VAL A 96 10.62 -4.25 -8.82
CA VAL A 96 11.90 -4.96 -8.92
C VAL A 96 12.72 -4.48 -10.12
N ALA A 97 12.10 -4.26 -11.28
CA ALA A 97 12.76 -3.72 -12.46
C ALA A 97 13.31 -2.30 -12.26
N LYS A 98 12.72 -1.53 -11.33
CA LYS A 98 13.22 -0.20 -10.91
C LYS A 98 14.23 -0.24 -9.76
N GLY A 99 14.64 -1.43 -9.30
CA GLY A 99 15.66 -1.59 -8.24
C GLY A 99 15.10 -1.92 -6.85
N GLU A 100 13.78 -1.96 -6.66
CA GLU A 100 13.16 -2.32 -5.37
C GLU A 100 13.11 -3.85 -5.17
N HIS A 101 14.29 -4.46 -5.00
CA HIS A 101 14.44 -5.93 -4.97
C HIS A 101 13.71 -6.64 -3.83
N ARG A 102 13.33 -5.92 -2.75
CA ARG A 102 12.52 -6.46 -1.65
C ARG A 102 11.19 -7.04 -2.16
N PHE A 103 10.63 -6.44 -3.22
CA PHE A 103 9.39 -6.88 -3.84
C PHE A 103 9.48 -8.20 -4.61
N LYS A 104 10.70 -8.75 -4.85
CA LYS A 104 10.86 -10.12 -5.40
C LYS A 104 10.11 -11.16 -4.56
N MET A 105 9.98 -10.89 -3.26
CA MET A 105 9.25 -11.78 -2.34
C MET A 105 7.77 -11.89 -2.68
N VAL A 106 7.14 -10.83 -3.20
CA VAL A 106 5.72 -10.82 -3.56
C VAL A 106 5.44 -11.89 -4.61
N ARG A 107 6.14 -11.83 -5.76
CA ARG A 107 6.02 -12.86 -6.79
C ARG A 107 6.36 -14.24 -6.24
N LYS A 108 7.51 -14.39 -5.55
CA LYS A 108 7.95 -15.68 -4.99
C LYS A 108 6.91 -16.33 -4.06
N LYS A 109 6.15 -15.55 -3.30
CA LYS A 109 5.24 -16.05 -2.26
C LYS A 109 3.76 -16.09 -2.68
N LEU A 110 3.36 -15.30 -3.67
CA LEU A 110 1.96 -15.17 -4.10
C LEU A 110 1.68 -15.79 -5.47
N TYR A 111 2.67 -15.86 -6.36
CA TYR A 111 2.48 -16.45 -7.69
C TYR A 111 2.22 -17.96 -7.60
N LYS A 112 1.28 -18.42 -8.41
CA LYS A 112 1.00 -19.85 -8.64
C LYS A 112 0.94 -20.11 -10.14
N LYS A 113 1.55 -21.20 -10.59
CA LYS A 113 1.50 -21.60 -12.01
C LYS A 113 0.04 -21.79 -12.43
N GLY A 114 -0.33 -21.24 -13.58
CA GLY A 114 -1.68 -21.36 -14.13
C GLY A 114 -2.69 -20.33 -13.65
N MET A 115 -2.27 -19.33 -12.86
CA MET A 115 -3.11 -18.16 -12.57
C MET A 115 -3.52 -17.46 -13.88
N LYS A 116 -4.81 -17.13 -14.00
CA LYS A 116 -5.38 -16.41 -15.14
C LYS A 116 -6.26 -15.28 -14.64
N ILE A 117 -6.26 -14.16 -15.36
CA ILE A 117 -7.23 -13.10 -15.05
C ILE A 117 -8.63 -13.58 -15.44
N GLN A 118 -9.56 -13.47 -14.50
CA GLN A 118 -10.97 -13.84 -14.70
C GLN A 118 -11.78 -12.64 -15.19
N LYS A 119 -11.51 -11.44 -14.67
CA LYS A 119 -12.22 -10.21 -15.00
C LYS A 119 -11.23 -9.11 -15.37
N LEU A 120 -11.19 -8.80 -16.67
CA LEU A 120 -10.36 -7.71 -17.20
C LEU A 120 -11.01 -6.34 -16.95
N PRO A 121 -10.22 -5.28 -16.69
CA PRO A 121 -10.73 -3.92 -16.64
C PRO A 121 -11.27 -3.52 -18.02
N ARG A 122 -12.59 -3.29 -18.11
CA ARG A 122 -13.32 -3.18 -19.38
C ARG A 122 -12.79 -2.11 -20.35
N LEU A 123 -12.17 -1.03 -19.87
CA LEU A 123 -11.64 0.04 -20.74
C LEU A 123 -10.22 -0.28 -21.22
N HIS A 124 -9.36 -0.76 -20.32
CA HIS A 124 -7.94 -0.99 -20.60
C HIS A 124 -7.64 -2.29 -21.34
N SER A 125 -8.60 -3.20 -21.40
CA SER A 125 -8.51 -4.41 -22.22
C SER A 125 -9.22 -4.29 -23.58
N ARG A 126 -9.76 -3.10 -23.93
CA ARG A 126 -10.38 -2.92 -25.25
C ARG A 126 -9.33 -3.06 -26.33
N PRO A 127 -9.53 -3.90 -27.36
CA PRO A 127 -8.53 -4.11 -28.41
C PRO A 127 -8.08 -2.82 -29.09
N SER A 128 -9.00 -1.89 -29.38
CA SER A 128 -8.68 -0.58 -29.94
C SER A 128 -7.80 0.24 -29.01
N PHE A 129 -8.11 0.24 -27.71
CA PHE A 129 -7.38 1.03 -26.73
C PHE A 129 -5.96 0.51 -26.49
N VAL A 130 -5.80 -0.82 -26.42
CA VAL A 130 -4.50 -1.48 -26.33
C VAL A 130 -3.68 -1.25 -27.60
N LYS A 131 -4.30 -1.33 -28.79
CA LYS A 131 -3.62 -1.05 -30.06
C LYS A 131 -3.01 0.35 -30.10
N HIS A 132 -3.71 1.35 -29.56
CA HIS A 132 -3.22 2.74 -29.55
C HIS A 132 -2.17 3.04 -28.47
N HIS A 133 -2.17 2.33 -27.34
CA HIS A 133 -1.34 2.67 -26.18
C HIS A 133 -0.25 1.62 -25.85
N GLY A 134 -0.21 0.53 -26.61
CA GLY A 134 0.65 -0.63 -26.34
C GLY A 134 0.08 -1.54 -25.25
N ALA A 135 0.50 -2.80 -25.28
CA ALA A 135 0.16 -3.80 -24.27
C ALA A 135 1.18 -3.83 -23.15
N GLU A 136 0.71 -4.12 -21.94
CA GLU A 136 1.53 -4.41 -20.79
C GLU A 136 1.95 -5.89 -20.81
N GLU A 137 3.21 -6.14 -21.16
CA GLU A 137 3.74 -7.49 -21.35
C GLU A 137 3.58 -8.38 -20.11
N ALA A 138 3.68 -7.78 -18.91
CA ALA A 138 3.54 -8.50 -17.65
C ALA A 138 2.15 -9.11 -17.44
N PHE A 139 1.11 -8.67 -18.17
CA PHE A 139 -0.22 -9.29 -18.11
C PHE A 139 -0.41 -10.45 -19.10
N LEU A 140 0.44 -10.54 -20.13
CA LEU A 140 0.32 -11.58 -21.15
C LEU A 140 0.50 -12.98 -20.55
N GLU A 141 1.39 -13.13 -19.56
CA GLU A 141 1.59 -14.39 -18.85
C GLU A 141 0.35 -14.87 -18.08
N PHE A 142 -0.56 -13.95 -17.77
CA PHE A 142 -1.84 -14.22 -17.09
C PHE A 142 -3.02 -14.32 -18.07
N GLY A 143 -2.74 -14.40 -19.38
CA GLY A 143 -3.75 -14.52 -20.43
C GLY A 143 -4.50 -13.22 -20.70
N ALA A 144 -3.92 -12.08 -20.36
CA ALA A 144 -4.58 -10.78 -20.39
C ALA A 144 -3.82 -9.78 -21.25
N SER A 145 -4.54 -9.06 -22.11
CA SER A 145 -4.00 -7.91 -22.82
C SER A 145 -4.58 -6.65 -22.20
N VAL A 146 -3.74 -5.92 -21.48
CA VAL A 146 -4.08 -4.68 -20.78
C VAL A 146 -3.17 -3.59 -21.33
N ARG A 147 -3.66 -2.35 -21.43
CA ARG A 147 -2.85 -1.20 -21.81
C ARG A 147 -1.59 -1.07 -20.93
N LYS A 148 -0.47 -0.72 -21.58
CA LYS A 148 0.81 -0.40 -20.93
C LYS A 148 0.67 0.69 -19.87
N PHE A 149 1.30 0.50 -18.73
CA PHE A 149 1.32 1.53 -17.69
C PHE A 149 2.22 2.70 -18.11
N LEU A 150 1.66 3.91 -18.09
CA LEU A 150 2.42 5.12 -18.38
C LEU A 150 3.23 5.57 -17.16
N ALA A 151 4.35 6.25 -17.43
CA ALA A 151 5.12 6.88 -16.38
C ALA A 151 4.34 8.09 -15.82
N PRO A 152 4.19 8.20 -14.49
CA PRO A 152 3.52 9.32 -13.83
C PRO A 152 4.10 10.68 -14.18
N SER A 153 3.24 11.70 -14.17
CA SER A 153 3.69 13.09 -14.01
C SER A 153 3.91 13.39 -12.53
N ASP A 154 5.17 13.67 -12.15
CA ASP A 154 5.58 13.93 -10.77
C ASP A 154 4.81 15.10 -10.11
N LYS A 155 4.27 16.02 -10.93
CA LYS A 155 3.60 17.25 -10.49
C LYS A 155 2.27 17.02 -9.75
N LYS A 156 1.67 15.84 -9.86
CA LYS A 156 0.36 15.52 -9.25
C LYS A 156 0.46 14.74 -7.93
N LEU A 157 1.67 14.33 -7.53
CA LEU A 157 1.88 13.52 -6.33
C LEU A 157 2.37 14.37 -5.16
N LEU A 158 1.91 14.04 -3.95
CA LEU A 158 2.47 14.61 -2.73
C LEU A 158 3.97 14.31 -2.64
N THR A 159 4.72 15.25 -2.06
CA THR A 159 6.11 15.02 -1.71
C THR A 159 6.18 14.02 -0.54
N LEU A 160 7.26 13.24 -0.48
CA LEU A 160 7.48 12.31 0.62
C LEU A 160 7.42 13.02 1.99
N LYS A 161 8.02 14.23 2.08
CA LYS A 161 7.97 15.06 3.29
C LYS A 161 6.53 15.37 3.75
N ALA A 162 5.63 15.68 2.81
CA ALA A 162 4.23 15.94 3.13
C ALA A 162 3.51 14.68 3.64
N ILE A 163 3.79 13.53 3.04
CA ILE A 163 3.24 12.23 3.46
C ILE A 163 3.69 11.88 4.88
N LEU A 164 4.99 12.00 5.18
CA LEU A 164 5.55 11.67 6.50
C LEU A 164 5.06 12.61 7.61
N LYS A 165 4.73 13.86 7.28
CA LYS A 165 4.14 14.79 8.27
C LYS A 165 2.75 14.35 8.73
N ARG A 166 2.03 13.61 7.88
CA ARG A 166 0.61 13.24 8.11
C ARG A 166 0.43 11.79 8.52
N ASN A 167 1.35 10.90 8.18
CA ASN A 167 1.27 9.49 8.54
C ASN A 167 2.40 9.11 9.50
N GLY A 168 2.06 9.02 10.79
CA GLY A 168 3.01 8.67 11.85
C GLY A 168 3.59 7.26 11.71
N TRP A 169 2.84 6.33 11.11
CA TRP A 169 3.31 4.97 10.86
C TRP A 169 4.44 4.96 9.83
N LEU A 170 4.25 5.63 8.68
CA LEU A 170 5.28 5.80 7.66
C LEU A 170 6.45 6.63 8.16
N LYS A 171 6.22 7.63 9.01
CA LYS A 171 7.29 8.40 9.68
C LYS A 171 8.19 7.49 10.50
N LEU A 172 7.60 6.60 11.31
CA LEU A 172 8.35 5.61 12.08
C LEU A 172 9.16 4.67 11.20
N ARG A 173 8.58 4.19 10.09
CA ARG A 173 9.31 3.35 9.12
C ARG A 173 10.41 4.09 8.38
N ALA A 174 10.27 5.38 8.14
CA ALA A 174 11.34 6.19 7.55
C ALA A 174 12.55 6.31 8.50
N LEU A 175 12.32 6.27 9.81
CA LEU A 175 13.37 6.36 10.82
C LEU A 175 14.01 4.99 11.15
N MET A 176 13.20 3.94 11.23
CA MET A 176 13.62 2.62 11.74
C MET A 176 13.69 1.54 10.65
N GLY A 177 13.28 1.87 9.43
CA GLY A 177 13.05 0.92 8.35
C GLY A 177 11.64 0.30 8.37
N PRO A 178 11.16 -0.23 7.23
CA PRO A 178 9.86 -0.86 7.10
C PRO A 178 9.86 -2.29 7.66
N ASN A 179 9.77 -2.42 8.98
CA ASN A 179 9.85 -3.69 9.70
C ASN A 179 8.82 -3.76 10.85
N TYR A 180 8.68 -4.95 11.43
CA TYR A 180 7.76 -5.18 12.54
C TYR A 180 8.04 -4.31 13.77
N ARG A 181 9.29 -3.89 14.00
CA ARG A 181 9.63 -3.01 15.13
C ARG A 181 8.97 -1.65 14.98
N ALA A 182 9.09 -1.02 13.80
CA ALA A 182 8.42 0.24 13.51
C ALA A 182 6.88 0.11 13.65
N ASP A 183 6.32 -0.98 13.15
CA ASP A 183 4.87 -1.24 13.17
C ASP A 183 4.33 -1.40 14.60
N VAL A 184 4.99 -2.24 15.40
CA VAL A 184 4.59 -2.55 16.77
C VAL A 184 4.75 -1.32 17.68
N ILE A 185 5.84 -0.55 17.52
CA ILE A 185 6.04 0.70 18.26
C ILE A 185 4.94 1.70 17.92
N TYR A 186 4.64 1.92 16.63
CA TYR A 186 3.56 2.83 16.21
C TYR A 186 2.22 2.44 16.84
N LEU A 187 1.84 1.16 16.75
CA LEU A 187 0.56 0.67 17.25
C LEU A 187 0.43 0.84 18.77
N ARG A 188 1.52 0.73 19.53
CA ARG A 188 1.51 0.98 20.97
C ARG A 188 1.51 2.47 21.30
N SER A 189 2.39 3.26 20.69
CA SER A 189 2.54 4.69 20.98
C SER A 189 1.31 5.51 20.54
N SER A 190 0.62 5.09 19.48
CA SER A 190 -0.63 5.72 19.03
C SER A 190 -1.85 5.35 19.88
N GLY A 191 -1.70 4.44 20.86
CA GLY A 191 -2.82 3.90 21.64
C GLY A 191 -3.74 2.92 20.88
N ALA A 192 -3.38 2.56 19.64
CA ALA A 192 -4.13 1.64 18.78
C ALA A 192 -4.24 0.23 19.37
N ALA A 193 -3.13 -0.27 19.91
CA ALA A 193 -3.06 -1.54 20.61
C ALA A 193 -2.88 -1.28 22.11
N LYS A 194 -3.75 -1.86 22.94
CA LYS A 194 -3.70 -1.72 24.41
C LYS A 194 -2.75 -2.70 25.07
N ASN A 195 -2.46 -3.82 24.41
CA ASN A 195 -1.63 -4.89 24.93
C ASN A 195 -0.79 -5.54 23.81
N VAL A 196 0.13 -6.42 24.21
CA VAL A 196 1.05 -7.14 23.30
C VAL A 196 0.29 -7.99 22.29
N SER A 197 -0.79 -8.64 22.71
CA SER A 197 -1.60 -9.51 21.84
C SER A 197 -2.27 -8.73 20.72
N GLU A 198 -2.87 -7.58 21.05
CA GLU A 198 -3.46 -6.67 20.07
C GLU A 198 -2.42 -6.13 19.10
N ALA A 199 -1.25 -5.70 19.59
CA ALA A 199 -0.17 -5.21 18.75
C ALA A 199 0.33 -6.30 17.79
N ALA A 200 0.51 -7.52 18.27
CA ALA A 200 0.93 -8.67 17.46
C ALA A 200 -0.08 -8.96 16.34
N ARG A 201 -1.37 -9.00 16.69
CA ARG A 201 -2.46 -9.24 15.74
C ARG A 201 -2.53 -8.15 14.67
N MET A 202 -2.50 -6.88 15.06
CA MET A 202 -2.61 -5.74 14.13
C MET A 202 -1.36 -5.58 13.25
N ALA A 203 -0.17 -5.82 13.80
CA ALA A 203 1.08 -5.83 13.04
C ALA A 203 1.23 -7.08 12.15
N LEU A 204 0.43 -8.13 12.36
CA LEU A 204 0.62 -9.47 11.78
C LEU A 204 2.01 -10.05 12.09
N CYS A 205 2.44 -9.83 13.33
CA CYS A 205 3.69 -10.30 13.91
C CYS A 205 3.42 -11.41 14.94
N ASP A 206 4.40 -12.26 15.18
CA ASP A 206 4.31 -13.27 16.23
C ASP A 206 4.27 -12.61 17.62
N TYR A 207 3.51 -13.19 18.54
CA TYR A 207 3.37 -12.68 19.91
C TYR A 207 4.73 -12.53 20.61
N THR A 208 5.57 -13.57 20.55
CA THR A 208 6.90 -13.57 21.18
C THR A 208 7.82 -12.50 20.61
N ALA A 209 7.76 -12.27 19.29
CA ALA A 209 8.54 -11.22 18.63
C ALA A 209 8.05 -9.83 19.06
N THR A 210 6.73 -9.64 19.12
CA THR A 210 6.09 -8.40 19.57
C THR A 210 6.45 -8.09 21.02
N TYR A 211 6.38 -9.09 21.91
CA TYR A 211 6.77 -8.96 23.31
C TYR A 211 8.23 -8.48 23.45
N ARG A 212 9.16 -9.11 22.72
CA ARG A 212 10.57 -8.71 22.71
C ARG A 212 10.75 -7.28 22.22
N ILE A 213 10.11 -6.92 21.10
CA ILE A 213 10.16 -5.55 20.56
C ILE A 213 9.75 -4.55 21.63
N LEU A 214 8.61 -4.76 22.29
CA LEU A 214 8.08 -3.80 23.26
C LEU A 214 8.93 -3.71 24.51
N LYS A 215 9.42 -4.85 25.03
CA LYS A 215 10.34 -4.85 26.18
C LYS A 215 11.60 -4.03 25.91
N TYR A 216 12.22 -4.18 24.74
CA TYR A 216 13.39 -3.37 24.36
C TYR A 216 13.05 -1.92 23.98
N SER A 217 11.76 -1.60 23.75
CA SER A 217 11.31 -0.24 23.41
C SER A 217 11.00 0.58 24.66
N GLU A 218 10.53 -0.08 25.73
CA GLU A 218 10.37 0.53 27.06
C GLU A 218 11.71 0.99 27.62
N GLU A 219 12.81 0.32 27.26
CA GLU A 219 14.19 0.75 27.53
C GLU A 219 14.63 1.97 26.68
N LEU A 220 13.79 2.44 25.75
CA LEU A 220 14.06 3.52 24.79
C LEU A 220 13.04 4.68 24.90
N GLU A 221 12.63 5.06 26.12
CA GLU A 221 11.74 6.22 26.42
C GLU A 221 12.09 7.50 25.64
N HIS A 222 13.33 7.66 25.19
CA HIS A 222 13.78 8.78 24.35
C HIS A 222 13.17 8.83 22.94
N LEU A 223 12.67 7.74 22.38
CA LEU A 223 12.10 7.74 21.02
C LEU A 223 10.78 8.52 20.94
N GLU A 224 9.98 8.55 22.00
CA GLU A 224 8.69 9.26 22.03
C GLU A 224 8.87 10.78 21.84
N LYS A 225 9.92 11.36 22.44
CA LYS A 225 10.31 12.77 22.25
C LYS A 225 10.78 13.09 20.83
N VAL A 226 11.46 12.17 20.16
CA VAL A 226 11.96 12.35 18.78
C VAL A 226 10.81 12.26 17.77
N LEU A 227 9.78 11.47 18.07
CA LEU A 227 8.69 11.19 17.15
C LEU A 227 7.58 12.25 17.16
N GLY A 228 7.50 13.08 18.21
CA GLY A 228 6.51 14.17 18.32
C GLY A 228 5.07 13.65 18.26
N VAL A 229 4.81 12.51 18.92
CA VAL A 229 3.49 11.84 18.98
C VAL A 229 2.76 12.13 20.30
N SER A 230 3.35 12.98 21.15
CA SER A 230 2.75 13.59 22.35
C SER A 230 1.97 14.85 22.02
#